data_AF-A0A376TI81-F1
#
_entry.id   AF-A0A376TI81-F1
#
_cell.length_a   1.000
_cell.length_b   1.000
_cell.length_c   1.000
_cell.angle_alpha   90.00
_cell.angle_beta   90.00
_cell.angle_gamma   90.00
#
_symmetry.space_group_name_H-M   'P 1'
#
loop_
_entity.id
_entity.type
_entity.pdbx_description
1 polymer ?
#
loop_
_entity_poly.entity_id
_entity_poly.type
_entity_poly.pdbx_seq_one_letter_code
_entity_poly.pdbx_strand_id
1 'polypeptide(L)' 'MNKKSLWKLILILAIPCIIGFMPAPAGLSELAWVLFGIYLAAIVGLVIKPFPEPVVLLIAVAASMVVVGNLSDGAF' A
#
# COMPACT_ATOMS: atom_id res chain seq x y z
N MET A 1 -21.48 -9.49 2.27
CA MET A 1 -20.08 -9.55 2.76
C MET A 1 -20.10 -9.53 4.29
N ASN A 2 -19.43 -10.48 4.96
CA ASN A 2 -19.40 -10.55 6.43
C ASN A 2 -18.70 -9.30 7.01
N LYS A 3 -19.37 -8.54 7.89
CA LYS A 3 -18.87 -7.29 8.48
C LYS A 3 -17.46 -7.40 9.07
N LYS A 4 -17.08 -8.59 9.58
CA LYS A 4 -15.75 -8.87 10.14
C LYS A 4 -14.61 -8.85 9.12
N SER A 5 -14.86 -9.24 7.87
CA SER A 5 -13.84 -9.25 6.81
C SER A 5 -13.63 -7.86 6.21
N LEU A 6 -14.70 -7.04 6.17
CA LEU A 6 -14.65 -5.69 5.64
C LEU A 6 -13.80 -4.77 6.53
N TRP A 7 -13.87 -4.95 7.84
CA TRP A 7 -13.08 -4.16 8.79
C TRP A 7 -11.57 -4.38 8.64
N LYS A 8 -11.14 -5.62 8.36
CA LYS A 8 -9.74 -5.95 8.08
C LYS A 8 -9.22 -5.29 6.80
N LEU A 9 -10.06 -5.27 5.76
CA LEU A 9 -9.78 -4.59 4.50
C LEU A 9 -9.59 -3.08 4.69
N ILE A 10 -10.50 -2.45 5.44
CA ILE A 10 -10.44 -1.02 5.76
C ILE A 10 -9.13 -0.69 6.50
N LEU A 11 -8.72 -1.53 7.46
CA LEU A 11 -7.49 -1.33 8.21
C LEU A 11 -6.24 -1.39 7.32
N ILE A 12 -6.18 -2.35 6.39
CA ILE A 12 -5.05 -2.48 5.46
C ILE A 12 -5.01 -1.31 4.47
N LEU A 13 -6.18 -0.86 3.98
CA LEU A 13 -6.26 0.27 3.06
C LEU A 13 -5.98 1.61 3.76
N ALA A 14 -6.27 1.72 5.06
CA ALA A 14 -6.02 2.94 5.82
C ALA A 14 -4.52 3.27 5.91
N ILE A 15 -3.64 2.27 5.98
CA ILE A 15 -2.19 2.46 6.11
C ILE A 15 -1.59 3.29 4.95
N PRO A 16 -1.72 2.87 3.67
CA PRO A 16 -1.14 3.60 2.55
C PRO A 16 -1.87 4.94 2.35
N CYS A 17 -3.17 5.03 2.67
CA CYS A 17 -3.89 6.31 2.64
C CYS A 17 -3.29 7.32 3.64
N ILE A 18 -3.12 6.93 4.91
CA ILE A 18 -2.58 7.82 5.94
C ILE A 18 -1.16 8.26 5.57
N ILE A 19 -0.33 7.33 5.10
CA ILE A 19 1.05 7.63 4.67
C ILE A 19 1.04 8.57 3.46
N GLY A 20 0.19 8.33 2.46
CA GLY A 20 0.08 9.20 1.29
C GLY A 20 -0.47 10.60 1.57
N PHE A 21 -1.28 10.78 2.64
CA PHE A 21 -1.73 12.10 3.08
C PHE A 21 -0.68 12.86 3.90
N MET A 22 0.31 12.17 4.46
CA MET A 22 1.42 12.82 5.16
C MET A 22 2.52 13.19 4.17
N PRO A 23 3.09 14.41 4.25
CA PRO A 23 4.22 14.77 3.41
C PRO A 23 5.41 13.86 3.72
N ALA A 24 6.16 13.51 2.68
CA ALA A 24 7.38 12.73 2.84
C ALA A 24 8.37 13.46 3.78
N PRO A 25 9.02 12.74 4.71
CA PRO A 25 10.03 13.34 5.57
C PRO A 25 11.21 13.86 4.75
N ALA A 26 11.87 14.90 5.26
CA ALA A 26 13.03 15.49 4.60
C ALA A 26 14.12 14.43 4.32
N GLY A 27 14.61 14.39 3.08
CA GLY A 27 15.60 13.41 2.63
C GLY A 27 15.01 12.12 2.04
N LEU A 28 13.68 11.98 1.99
CA LEU A 28 13.00 10.87 1.31
C LEU A 28 12.20 11.39 0.11
N SER A 29 12.26 10.70 -1.03
CA SER A 29 11.42 11.04 -2.19
C SER A 29 9.96 10.68 -1.95
N GLU A 30 9.05 11.44 -2.55
CA GLU A 30 7.61 11.21 -2.46
C GLU A 30 7.23 9.80 -2.95
N LEU A 31 7.82 9.38 -4.07
CA LEU A 31 7.64 8.02 -4.60
C LEU A 31 8.07 6.96 -3.58
N ALA A 32 9.23 7.11 -2.94
CA ALA A 32 9.71 6.15 -1.95
C ALA A 32 8.80 6.12 -0.70
N TRP A 33 8.26 7.27 -0.31
CA TRP A 33 7.34 7.39 0.82
C TRP A 33 6.01 6.66 0.58
N VAL A 34 5.41 6.84 -0.58
CA VAL A 34 4.14 6.16 -0.93
C VAL A 34 4.37 4.66 -1.11
N LEU A 35 5.45 4.25 -1.76
CA LEU A 35 5.82 2.83 -1.89
C LEU A 35 6.04 2.18 -0.52
N PHE A 36 6.72 2.87 0.39
CA PHE A 36 6.87 2.42 1.77
C PHE A 36 5.52 2.12 2.43
N GLY A 37 4.53 3.00 2.25
CA GLY A 37 3.18 2.77 2.76
C GLY A 37 2.48 1.54 2.17
N ILE A 38 2.67 1.29 0.86
CA ILE A 38 2.13 0.09 0.19
C ILE A 38 2.79 -1.18 0.73
N TYR A 39 4.12 -1.20 0.89
CA TYR A 39 4.82 -2.35 1.46
C TYR A 39 4.43 -2.61 2.92
N LEU A 40 4.25 -1.57 3.72
CA LEU A 40 3.78 -1.70 5.10
C LEU A 40 2.37 -2.31 5.15
N ALA A 41 1.47 -1.87 4.27
CA ALA A 41 0.14 -2.44 4.11
C ALA A 41 0.18 -3.92 3.72
N ALA A 42 1.08 -4.29 2.81
CA ALA A 42 1.27 -5.68 2.38
C ALA A 42 1.73 -6.56 3.54
N ILE A 43 2.71 -6.12 4.34
CA ILE A 43 3.18 -6.86 5.52
C ILE A 43 2.04 -7.06 6.52
N VAL A 44 1.29 -6.00 6.84
CA VAL A 44 0.13 -6.09 7.74
C VAL A 44 -0.95 -7.01 7.18
N GLY A 45 -1.20 -6.94 5.86
CA GLY A 45 -2.10 -7.84 5.16
C GLY A 45 -1.68 -9.30 5.26
N LEU A 46 -0.39 -9.60 5.10
CA LEU A 46 0.15 -10.96 5.25
C LEU A 46 0.08 -11.47 6.70
N VAL A 47 0.21 -10.60 7.70
CA VAL A 47 0.07 -10.96 9.12
C VAL A 47 -1.38 -11.26 9.49
N ILE A 48 -2.33 -10.42 9.05
CA ILE A 48 -3.76 -10.56 9.37
C ILE A 48 -4.44 -11.65 8.53
N LYS A 49 -3.83 -12.03 7.40
CA LYS A 49 -4.31 -13.00 6.41
C LYS A 49 -5.80 -12.82 6.07
N PRO A 50 -6.21 -11.64 5.55
CA PRO A 50 -7.59 -11.44 5.09
C PRO A 50 -7.89 -12.23 3.80
N PHE A 51 -6.85 -12.53 3.02
CA PHE A 51 -6.87 -13.23 1.74
C PHE A 51 -5.67 -14.17 1.66
N PRO A 52 -5.62 -15.08 0.66
CA PRO A 52 -4.42 -15.87 0.37
C PRO A 52 -3.20 -14.98 0.11
N GLU A 53 -2.03 -15.44 0.52
CA GLU A 53 -0.77 -14.70 0.39
C GLU A 53 -0.50 -14.21 -1.04
N PRO A 54 -0.73 -15.00 -2.11
CA PRO A 54 -0.56 -14.53 -3.49
C PRO A 54 -1.46 -13.34 -3.84
N VAL A 55 -2.67 -13.28 -3.29
CA VAL A 55 -3.62 -12.20 -3.58
C VAL A 55 -3.14 -10.89 -2.97
N VAL A 56 -2.66 -10.93 -1.72
CA VAL A 56 -2.12 -9.73 -1.04
C VAL A 56 -0.91 -9.18 -1.79
N LEU A 57 -0.01 -10.06 -2.23
CA LEU A 57 1.18 -9.68 -3.00
C LEU A 57 0.81 -9.10 -4.37
N LEU A 58 -0.16 -9.69 -5.08
CA LEU A 58 -0.62 -9.16 -6.37
C LEU A 58 -1.24 -7.77 -6.23
N ILE A 59 -2.02 -7.52 -5.17
CA ILE A 59 -2.57 -6.20 -4.89
C ILE A 59 -1.45 -5.19 -4.63
N ALA A 60 -0.45 -5.57 -3.82
CA ALA A 60 0.69 -4.70 -3.52
C ALA A 60 1.48 -4.36 -4.80
N VAL A 61 1.76 -5.35 -5.65
CA VAL A 61 2.46 -5.14 -6.94
C VAL A 61 1.65 -4.24 -7.87
N ALA A 62 0.34 -4.47 -8.01
CA ALA A 62 -0.52 -3.65 -8.84
C ALA A 62 -0.58 -2.20 -8.33
N ALA A 63 -0.72 -2.00 -7.01
CA ALA A 63 -0.70 -0.67 -6.40
C ALA A 63 0.64 0.04 -6.61
N SER A 64 1.76 -0.67 -6.43
CA SER A 64 3.10 -0.13 -6.69
C SER A 64 3.24 0.32 -8.14
N MET A 65 2.77 -0.47 -9.11
CA MET A 65 2.80 -0.10 -10.54
C MET A 65 1.99 1.17 -10.83
N VAL A 66 0.82 1.32 -10.22
CA VAL A 66 0.01 2.53 -10.37
C VAL A 66 0.76 3.74 -9.80
N VAL A 67 1.31 3.63 -8.59
CA VAL A 67 2.03 4.74 -7.95
C VAL A 67 3.26 5.12 -8.73
N VAL A 68 4.06 4.14 -9.14
CA VAL A 68 5.26 4.35 -9.95
C VAL A 68 4.91 5.01 -11.28
N GLY A 69 3.89 4.53 -11.98
CA GLY A 69 3.47 5.12 -13.27
C GLY A 69 2.98 6.57 -13.16
N ASN A 70 2.50 6.99 -11.99
CA ASN A 70 2.00 8.35 -11.77
C ASN A 70 3.04 9.30 -11.16
N LEU A 71 3.96 8.80 -10.33
CA LEU A 71 4.91 9.62 -9.56
C LEU A 71 6.35 9.58 -10.10
N SER A 72 6.65 8.71 -11.06
CA SER A 72 8.03 8.54 -11.53
C SER A 72 8.47 9.54 -12.60
N ASP A 73 7.64 10.52 -12.97
CA ASP A 73 7.94 11.53 -14.02
C ASP A 73 8.50 10.97 -15.35
N GLY A 74 8.23 9.69 -15.65
CA GLY A 74 8.78 9.01 -16.83
C GLY A 74 10.26 8.61 -16.73
N ALA A 75 10.86 8.61 -15.54
CA ALA A 75 12.22 8.12 -15.32
C ALA A 75 12.28 6.58 -15.27
N PHE A 76 12.09 5.92 -16.41
CA PHE A 76 12.43 4.50 -16.64
C PHE A 76 13.02 4.28 -18.02
#